data_AF-A0A972IC52-F1
#
_entry.id   AF-A0A972IC52-F1
#
_cell.length_a   1.000
_cell.length_b   1.000
_cell.length_c   1.000
_cell.angle_alpha   90.00
_cell.angle_beta   90.00
_cell.angle_gamma   90.00
#
_symmetry.space_group_name_H-M   'P 1'
#
loop_
_entity.id
_entity.type
_entity.pdbx_description
1 polymer ?
#
loop_
_entity_poly.entity_id
_entity_poly.type
_entity_poly.pdbx_seq_one_letter_code
_entity_poly.pdbx_strand_id
1 'polypeptide(L)'
;MANTIKTKIRQPLKKDILDAIRNKFSELSVEEDGIYAITRGSSLHDYLLKLTKETNEEIIAEHSSSTDRYSTIYVEKYKNGESETVETKTADITYHDISES
;
A
#
# COMPACT_ATOMS: atom_id res chain seq x y z
N MET A 1 16.51 9.16 7.84
CA MET A 1 15.05 9.22 7.55
C MET A 1 14.55 7.79 7.58
N ALA A 2 13.49 7.47 8.35
CA ALA A 2 12.97 6.11 8.37
C ALA A 2 12.34 5.79 7.01
N ASN A 3 12.72 4.67 6.38
CA ASN A 3 12.10 4.23 5.13
C ASN A 3 10.69 3.71 5.45
N THR A 4 9.69 4.56 5.26
CA THR A 4 8.28 4.21 5.42
C THR A 4 7.58 4.12 4.08
N ILE A 5 6.63 3.20 3.99
CA ILE A 5 5.76 2.99 2.83
C ILE A 5 4.33 3.28 3.26
N LYS A 6 3.64 4.16 2.52
CA LYS A 6 2.19 4.32 2.59
C LYS A 6 1.57 3.33 1.64
N THR A 7 0.60 2.57 2.13
CA THR A 7 -0.12 1.58 1.33
C THR A 7 -1.61 1.83 1.38
N LYS A 8 -2.27 1.78 0.23
CA LYS A 8 -3.71 1.68 0.11
C LYS A 8 -4.07 0.34 -0.52
N ILE A 9 -4.72 -0.54 0.22
CA ILE A 9 -5.26 -1.79 -0.32
C ILE A 9 -6.66 -1.50 -0.86
N ARG A 10 -6.90 -1.77 -2.14
CA ARG A 10 -8.20 -1.50 -2.79
C ARG A 10 -9.26 -2.50 -2.32
N GLN A 11 -10.51 -2.03 -2.28
CA GLN A 11 -11.69 -2.87 -2.07
C GLN A 11 -12.33 -3.29 -3.40
N PRO A 12 -13.18 -4.33 -3.41
CA PRO A 12 -13.59 -5.17 -2.28
C PRO A 12 -12.53 -6.21 -1.87
N LEU A 13 -12.53 -6.57 -0.58
CA LEU A 13 -11.78 -7.70 -0.04
C LEU A 13 -12.73 -8.64 0.70
N LYS A 14 -12.43 -9.93 0.70
CA LYS A 14 -13.14 -10.85 1.58
C LYS A 14 -12.93 -10.47 3.06
N LYS A 15 -13.95 -10.72 3.86
CA LYS A 15 -13.99 -10.30 5.29
C LYS A 15 -12.86 -10.93 6.11
N ASP A 16 -12.56 -12.20 5.89
CA ASP A 16 -11.47 -12.93 6.55
C ASP A 16 -10.10 -12.34 6.25
N ILE A 17 -9.87 -11.89 5.01
CA ILE A 17 -8.65 -11.20 4.58
C ILE A 17 -8.52 -9.84 5.28
N LEU A 18 -9.60 -9.07 5.31
CA LEU A 18 -9.66 -7.79 6.02
C LEU A 18 -9.34 -7.97 7.51
N ASP A 19 -9.97 -8.96 8.16
CA ASP A 19 -9.75 -9.25 9.57
C ASP A 19 -8.31 -9.72 9.84
N ALA A 20 -7.72 -10.52 8.95
CA ALA A 20 -6.32 -10.94 9.04
C ALA A 20 -5.36 -9.75 8.97
N ILE A 21 -5.57 -8.80 8.05
CA ILE A 21 -4.76 -7.59 7.92
C ILE A 21 -4.88 -6.73 9.20
N ARG A 22 -6.11 -6.53 9.70
CA ARG A 22 -6.38 -5.78 10.93
C ARG A 22 -5.71 -6.36 12.17
N ASN A 23 -5.71 -7.68 12.29
CA ASN A 23 -5.06 -8.36 13.41
C ASN A 23 -3.53 -8.24 13.36
N LYS A 24 -2.95 -8.06 12.16
CA LYS A 24 -1.50 -7.98 11.98
C LYS A 24 -0.95 -6.56 12.16
N PHE A 25 -1.68 -5.54 11.71
CA PHE A 25 -1.23 -4.15 11.76
C PHE A 25 -2.22 -3.31 12.57
N SER A 26 -1.76 -2.76 13.70
CA SER A 26 -2.59 -1.97 14.61
C SER A 26 -2.89 -0.56 14.11
N GLU A 27 -2.05 -0.02 13.22
CA GLU A 27 -2.17 1.34 12.67
C GLU A 27 -2.72 1.28 11.25
N LEU A 28 -4.02 0.98 11.14
CA LEU A 28 -4.76 0.95 9.86
C LEU A 28 -5.99 1.85 9.93
N SER A 29 -6.27 2.58 8.85
CA SER A 29 -7.56 3.23 8.61
C SER A 29 -8.34 2.41 7.58
N VAL A 30 -9.64 2.22 7.80
CA VAL A 30 -10.52 1.59 6.81
C VAL A 30 -11.55 2.60 6.37
N GLU A 31 -11.55 2.88 5.08
CA GLU A 31 -12.43 3.84 4.43
C GLU A 31 -13.24 3.13 3.35
N GLU A 32 -14.17 3.85 2.72
CA GLU A 32 -15.05 3.29 1.69
C GLU A 32 -14.28 2.79 0.46
N ASP A 33 -13.14 3.41 0.15
CA ASP A 33 -12.37 3.14 -1.06
C ASP A 33 -11.12 2.28 -0.82
N GLY A 34 -10.84 1.87 0.42
CA GLY A 34 -9.66 1.08 0.72
C GLY A 34 -9.27 0.97 2.20
N ILE A 35 -8.21 0.19 2.43
CA ILE A 35 -7.52 0.08 3.72
C ILE A 35 -6.19 0.80 3.60
N TYR A 36 -5.96 1.76 4.49
CA TYR A 36 -4.75 2.57 4.51
C TYR A 36 -3.83 2.15 5.65
N ALA A 37 -2.54 2.00 5.32
CA ALA A 37 -1.49 1.61 6.25
C ALA A 37 -0.24 2.47 6.04
N ILE A 38 0.48 2.74 7.13
CA ILE A 38 1.85 3.26 7.05
C ILE A 38 2.76 2.25 7.74
N THR A 39 3.69 1.67 7.00
CA THR A 39 4.59 0.65 7.53
C THR A 39 6.05 1.02 7.34
N ARG A 40 6.93 0.49 8.19
CA ARG A 40 8.38 0.57 7.97
C ARG A 40 8.80 -0.48 6.94
N GLY A 41 9.55 -0.04 5.93
CA GLY A 41 10.03 -0.89 4.84
C GLY A 41 8.91 -1.67 4.14
N SER A 42 9.26 -2.84 3.61
CA SER A 42 8.39 -3.75 2.86
C SER A 42 7.48 -4.62 3.71
N SER A 43 7.35 -4.38 5.02
CA SER A 43 6.67 -5.32 5.93
C SER A 43 5.22 -5.66 5.55
N LEU A 44 4.45 -4.70 5.01
CA LEU A 44 3.11 -4.97 4.48
C LEU A 44 3.16 -5.71 3.13
N HIS A 45 4.07 -5.35 2.24
CA HIS A 45 4.28 -6.05 0.97
C HIS A 45 4.57 -7.54 1.20
N ASP A 46 5.51 -7.85 2.09
CA ASP A 46 5.89 -9.23 2.44
C ASP A 46 4.71 -10.00 3.04
N TYR A 47 3.88 -9.32 3.84
CA TYR A 47 2.67 -9.90 4.40
C TYR A 47 1.62 -10.20 3.33
N LEU A 48 1.40 -9.31 2.35
CA LEU A 48 0.45 -9.52 1.26
C LEU A 48 0.86 -10.68 0.34
N LEU A 49 2.16 -10.82 0.05
CA LEU A 49 2.68 -12.00 -0.65
C LEU A 49 2.32 -13.28 0.11
N LYS A 50 2.65 -13.34 1.41
CA LYS A 50 2.31 -14.52 2.22
C LYS A 50 0.81 -14.79 2.24
N LEU A 51 -0.01 -13.76 2.44
CA LEU A 51 -1.45 -13.89 2.58
C LEU A 51 -2.11 -14.41 1.30
N THR A 52 -1.73 -13.88 0.13
CA THR A 52 -2.28 -14.34 -1.17
C THR A 52 -1.85 -15.75 -1.52
N LYS A 53 -0.68 -16.20 -1.05
CA LYS A 53 -0.25 -17.60 -1.17
C LYS A 53 -1.12 -18.56 -0.35
N GLU A 54 -1.48 -18.17 0.86
CA GLU A 54 -2.26 -19.00 1.80
C GLU A 54 -3.75 -19.05 1.46
N THR A 55 -4.28 -17.95 0.89
CA THR A 55 -5.73 -17.76 0.71
C THR A 55 -6.18 -17.85 -0.74
N ASN A 56 -5.23 -17.82 -1.69
CA ASN A 56 -5.48 -17.74 -3.14
C ASN A 56 -6.33 -16.50 -3.53
N GLU A 57 -6.40 -15.50 -2.64
CA GLU A 57 -7.05 -14.21 -2.91
C GLU A 57 -6.15 -13.36 -3.80
N GLU A 58 -6.77 -12.62 -4.72
CA GLU A 58 -6.09 -11.58 -5.49
C GLU A 58 -6.27 -10.23 -4.78
N ILE A 59 -5.18 -9.53 -4.52
CA ILE A 59 -5.20 -8.23 -3.82
C ILE A 59 -4.54 -7.17 -4.70
N ILE A 60 -5.16 -6.00 -4.81
CA ILE A 60 -4.55 -4.82 -5.45
C ILE A 60 -4.18 -3.81 -4.36
N ALA A 61 -2.93 -3.35 -4.35
CA ALA A 61 -2.51 -2.31 -3.43
C ALA A 61 -1.66 -1.25 -4.12
N GLU A 62 -1.74 -0.03 -3.61
CA GLU A 62 -0.98 1.13 -4.06
C GLU A 62 0.07 1.46 -3.02
N HIS A 63 1.34 1.53 -3.42
CA HIS A 63 2.47 1.80 -2.53
C HIS A 63 3.17 3.10 -2.94
N SER A 64 3.48 3.94 -1.95
CA SER A 64 4.35 5.10 -2.14
C SER A 64 5.38 5.17 -1.04
N SER A 65 6.61 5.53 -1.38
CA SER A 65 7.75 5.48 -0.46
C SER A 65 8.13 6.86 0.04
N SER A 66 8.58 6.93 1.29
CA SER A 66 9.22 8.14 1.81
C SER A 66 10.52 8.51 1.08
N THR A 67 11.16 7.56 0.38
CA THR A 67 12.46 7.76 -0.31
C THR A 67 12.37 8.78 -1.44
N ASP A 68 11.24 8.80 -2.14
CA ASP A 68 10.92 9.74 -3.21
C ASP A 68 9.87 10.77 -2.75
N ARG A 69 9.73 10.97 -1.43
CA ARG A 69 8.74 11.88 -0.82
C ARG A 69 7.29 11.55 -1.22
N TYR A 70 7.00 10.27 -1.46
CA TYR A 70 5.70 9.76 -1.88
C TYR A 70 5.25 10.29 -3.25
N SER A 71 6.19 10.66 -4.11
CA SER A 71 5.91 11.23 -5.43
C SER A 71 5.40 10.22 -6.45
N THR A 72 5.81 8.95 -6.28
CA THR A 72 5.48 7.85 -7.15
C THR A 72 4.63 6.85 -6.38
N ILE A 73 3.53 6.44 -7.02
CA ILE A 73 2.63 5.38 -6.57
C ILE A 73 2.81 4.19 -7.49
N TYR A 74 3.24 3.07 -6.91
CA TYR A 74 3.30 1.78 -7.57
C TYR A 74 2.03 1.01 -7.25
N VAL A 75 1.24 0.68 -8.26
CA VAL A 75 0.07 -0.19 -8.11
C VAL A 75 0.54 -1.62 -8.35
N GLU A 76 0.48 -2.42 -7.29
CA GLU A 76 0.89 -3.82 -7.26
C GLU A 76 -0.35 -4.71 -7.22
N LYS A 77 -0.31 -5.78 -8.02
CA LYS A 77 -1.24 -6.89 -7.95
C LYS A 77 -0.55 -8.07 -7.30
N TYR A 78 -1.16 -8.60 -6.24
CA TYR A 78 -0.68 -9.76 -5.49
C TYR A 78 -1.56 -10.97 -5.78
N LYS A 79 -0.94 -12.09 -6.11
CA LYS A 79 -1.64 -13.36 -6.35
C LYS A 79 -0.70 -14.54 -6.15
N ASN A 80 -1.18 -15.57 -5.47
CA ASN A 80 -0.45 -16.84 -5.31
C ASN A 80 0.95 -16.70 -4.69
N GLY A 81 1.20 -15.66 -3.90
CA GLY A 81 2.52 -15.41 -3.31
C GLY A 81 3.49 -14.67 -4.21
N GLU A 82 3.02 -14.12 -5.31
CA GLU A 82 3.78 -13.28 -6.23
C GLU A 82 3.14 -11.89 -6.32
N SER A 83 3.93 -10.90 -6.74
CA SER A 83 3.43 -9.56 -7.04
C SER A 83 3.89 -9.10 -8.42
N GLU A 84 3.05 -8.34 -9.09
CA GLU A 84 3.37 -7.65 -10.33
C GLU A 84 2.95 -6.17 -10.25
N THR A 85 3.85 -5.27 -10.66
CA THR A 85 3.50 -3.87 -10.84
C THR A 85 2.61 -3.74 -12.09
N VAL A 86 1.34 -3.38 -11.90
CA VAL A 86 0.36 -3.24 -12.99
C VAL A 86 0.23 -1.80 -13.49
N GLU A 87 0.60 -0.82 -12.65
CA GLU A 87 0.54 0.60 -13.00
C GLU A 87 1.55 1.39 -12.15
N THR A 88 2.14 2.44 -12.73
CA THR A 88 2.97 3.40 -11.99
C THR A 88 2.42 4.80 -12.25
N LYS A 89 2.08 5.52 -11.18
CA LYS A 89 1.57 6.89 -11.25
C LYS A 89 2.61 7.81 -10.61
N THR A 90 3.07 8.81 -11.35
CA THR A 90 3.91 9.86 -10.78
C THR A 90 3.04 11.10 -10.63
N ALA A 91 2.89 11.59 -9.40
CA ALA A 91 2.27 12.89 -9.19
C ALA A 91 3.26 13.98 -9.61
N ASP A 92 2.83 14.91 -10.46
CA ASP A 92 3.57 16.16 -10.66
C ASP A 92 3.55 16.92 -9.34
N ILE A 93 4.65 16.84 -8.58
CA ILE A 93 4.80 17.65 -7.37
C ILE A 93 5.02 19.08 -7.82
N THR A 94 3.93 19.84 -7.99
CA THR A 94 4.04 21.28 -8.19
C THR A 94 4.50 21.87 -6.86
N TYR A 95 5.78 22.24 -6.77
CA TYR A 95 6.27 23.02 -5.65
C TYR A 95 5.58 24.39 -5.72
N HIS A 96 4.59 24.61 -4.87
CA HIS A 96 4.23 25.98 -4.51
C HIS A 96 5.40 26.51 -3.69
N ASP A 97 6.31 27.20 -4.37
CA ASP A 97 7.32 28.04 -3.76
C ASP A 97 6.58 29.04 -2.86
N ILE A 98 6.58 28.78 -1.55
CA ILE A 98 6.13 29.75 -0.58
C ILE A 98 7.29 30.74 -0.46
N SER A 99 7.41 31.60 -1.46
CA SER A 99 8.24 32.79 -1.37
C SER A 99 7.53 33.70 -0.36
N GLU A 100 7.91 33.58 0.91
CA GLU A 100 7.53 34.55 1.94
C GLU A 100 7.95 35.94 1.42
N SER A 101 6.94 36.80 1.21
CA SER A 101 7.10 38.19 0.77
C SER A 101 7.40 39.11 1.95
#